data_AF-A0AAU9XY40-F1
#
_entry.id   AF-A0AAU9XY40-F1
#
_cell.length_a   1.000
_cell.length_b   1.000
_cell.length_c   1.000
_cell.angle_alpha   90.00
_cell.angle_beta   90.00
_cell.angle_gamma   90.00
#
_symmetry.space_group_name_H-M   'P 1'
#
loop_
_entity.id
_entity.type
_entity.pdbx_description
1 polymer ?
#
loop_
_entity_poly.entity_id
_entity_poly.type
_entity_poly.pdbx_seq_one_letter_code
_entity_poly.pdbx_strand_id
1 'polypeptide(L)'
;MRIEDLSVGVEYNSLGCFKDGTPQALPLLLKSFRGNIDWTDMTKIVRACAEIAKERGLPVFGIQYYGECWSGLDAENTYNKYGPSGNCWNGVGKEKTNYVYKI
;
A
#
# COMPACT_ATOMS: atom_id res chain seq x y z
N MET A 1 32.60 2.90 -13.82
CA MET A 1 32.87 2.08 -12.62
C MET A 1 32.60 2.92 -11.37
N ARG A 2 31.39 2.81 -10.80
CA ARG A 2 31.16 2.68 -9.35
C ARG A 2 29.92 1.80 -9.18
N ILE A 3 30.12 0.66 -8.54
CA ILE A 3 29.15 -0.38 -8.22
C ILE A 3 28.45 0.06 -6.94
N GLU A 4 27.44 0.94 -7.01
CA GLU A 4 26.62 1.31 -5.83
C GLU A 4 25.13 1.57 -6.16
N ASP A 5 24.64 1.25 -7.37
CA ASP A 5 23.23 1.47 -7.76
C ASP A 5 22.43 0.16 -7.95
N LEU A 6 22.69 -0.82 -7.10
CA LEU A 6 21.89 -2.04 -6.99
C LEU A 6 21.36 -2.13 -5.56
N SER A 7 20.08 -1.78 -5.37
CA SER A 7 19.25 -1.95 -4.17
C SER A 7 19.31 -0.91 -3.03
N VAL A 8 19.05 0.38 -3.32
CA VAL A 8 18.36 1.19 -2.30
C VAL A 8 16.89 0.81 -2.38
N GLY A 9 16.43 -0.09 -1.49
CA GLY A 9 15.01 -0.43 -1.40
C GLY A 9 14.16 0.84 -1.24
N VAL A 10 12.96 0.87 -1.83
CA VAL A 10 12.06 2.02 -1.67
C VAL A 10 11.81 2.24 -0.17
N GLU A 11 12.19 3.40 0.33
CA GLU A 11 11.84 3.82 1.68
C GLU A 11 10.35 4.14 1.75
N TYR A 12 9.68 3.68 2.80
CA TYR A 12 8.30 4.00 3.08
C TYR A 12 8.02 3.88 4.58
N ASN A 13 7.04 4.64 5.06
CA ASN A 13 6.66 4.68 6.47
C ASN A 13 5.20 4.26 6.66
N SER A 14 4.92 3.46 7.69
CA SER A 14 3.54 3.08 8.01
C SER A 14 2.75 4.30 8.51
N LEU A 15 1.59 4.52 7.91
CA LEU A 15 0.59 5.49 8.39
C LEU A 15 -0.50 4.82 9.23
N GLY A 16 -0.68 3.50 9.10
CA GLY A 16 -1.61 2.71 9.90
C GLY A 16 -2.77 2.12 9.13
N CYS A 17 -3.83 1.75 9.84
CA CYS A 17 -4.96 0.98 9.32
C CYS A 17 -6.23 1.85 9.24
N PHE A 18 -6.85 1.92 8.06
CA PHE A 18 -7.96 2.84 7.79
C PHE A 18 -9.09 2.14 7.04
N LYS A 19 -10.33 2.50 7.38
CA LYS A 19 -11.52 2.00 6.67
C LYS A 19 -11.50 2.49 5.23
N ASP A 20 -12.06 1.67 4.34
CA ASP A 20 -12.36 2.09 2.97
C ASP A 20 -13.88 2.09 2.73
N GLY A 21 -14.31 2.81 1.71
CA GLY A 21 -15.73 3.03 1.42
C GLY A 21 -16.00 3.36 -0.03
N THR A 22 -17.21 3.85 -0.30
CA THR A 22 -17.62 4.32 -1.63
C THR A 22 -17.90 5.82 -1.55
N PRO A 23 -17.20 6.67 -2.29
CA PRO A 23 -16.05 6.37 -3.17
C PRO A 23 -14.78 5.98 -2.38
N GLN A 24 -13.89 5.18 -2.97
CA GLN A 24 -12.68 4.70 -2.29
C GLN A 24 -11.81 5.85 -1.74
N ALA A 25 -11.19 5.63 -0.59
CA ALA A 25 -10.17 6.51 -0.01
C ALA A 25 -8.93 6.58 -0.92
N LEU A 26 -8.56 5.44 -1.52
CA LEU A 26 -7.49 5.31 -2.50
C LEU A 26 -8.10 4.81 -3.82
N PRO A 27 -8.39 5.70 -4.79
CA PRO A 27 -9.21 5.35 -5.96
C PRO A 27 -8.49 4.57 -7.07
N LEU A 28 -7.17 4.47 -7.03
CA LEU A 28 -6.36 3.90 -8.10
C LEU A 28 -5.85 2.50 -7.73
N LEU A 29 -6.38 1.45 -8.36
CA LEU A 29 -5.81 0.11 -8.28
C LEU A 29 -4.54 0.05 -9.13
N LEU A 30 -3.38 -0.10 -8.48
CA LEU A 30 -2.09 -0.21 -9.15
C LEU A 30 -1.84 -1.63 -9.66
N LYS A 31 -2.11 -2.63 -8.80
CA LYS A 31 -1.93 -4.06 -9.08
C LYS A 31 -2.67 -4.92 -8.06
N SER A 32 -3.11 -6.11 -8.44
CA SER A 32 -3.55 -7.14 -7.50
C SER A 32 -2.53 -8.27 -7.45
N PHE A 33 -2.03 -8.57 -6.26
CA PHE A 33 -1.13 -9.69 -5.95
C PHE A 33 -1.88 -10.88 -5.35
N ARG A 34 -3.22 -10.82 -5.27
CA ARG A 34 -4.04 -11.83 -4.60
C ARG A 34 -3.88 -13.25 -5.13
N GLY A 35 -3.52 -13.40 -6.41
CA GLY A 35 -3.26 -14.70 -7.03
C GLY A 35 -1.92 -15.35 -6.63
N ASN A 36 -1.03 -14.63 -5.93
CA ASN A 36 0.29 -15.12 -5.56
C ASN A 36 0.76 -14.50 -4.23
N ILE A 37 -0.03 -14.71 -3.18
CA ILE A 37 0.32 -14.24 -1.83
C ILE A 37 1.21 -15.28 -1.15
N ASP A 38 2.39 -14.85 -0.72
CA ASP A 38 3.17 -15.57 0.30
C ASP A 38 2.67 -15.17 1.68
N TRP A 39 1.76 -15.99 2.24
CA TRP A 39 1.13 -15.73 3.53
C TRP A 39 2.10 -15.75 4.72
N THR A 40 3.31 -16.28 4.52
CA THR A 40 4.36 -16.31 5.54
C THR A 40 5.19 -15.03 5.55
N ASP A 41 5.18 -14.27 4.45
CA ASP A 41 5.93 -13.02 4.30
C ASP A 41 5.13 -11.97 3.50
N MET A 42 4.22 -11.29 4.20
CA MET A 42 3.43 -10.19 3.63
C MET A 42 4.30 -8.98 3.22
N THR A 43 5.54 -8.89 3.70
CA THR A 43 6.42 -7.76 3.35
C THR A 43 6.78 -7.74 1.87
N LYS A 44 6.68 -8.88 1.16
CA LYS A 44 6.85 -8.96 -0.29
C LYS A 44 5.79 -8.14 -1.04
N ILE A 45 4.54 -8.20 -0.60
CA ILE A 45 3.44 -7.43 -1.19
C ILE A 45 3.61 -5.94 -0.91
N VAL A 46 3.97 -5.60 0.33
CA VAL A 46 4.19 -4.21 0.75
C VAL A 46 5.32 -3.58 -0.08
N ARG A 47 6.48 -4.26 -0.20
CA ARG A 47 7.62 -3.79 -1.00
C ARG A 47 7.28 -3.64 -2.48
N ALA A 48 6.63 -4.64 -3.08
CA ALA A 48 6.23 -4.59 -4.48
C ALA A 48 5.24 -3.44 -4.76
N CYS A 49 4.33 -3.16 -3.82
CA CYS A 49 3.42 -2.02 -3.96
C CYS A 49 4.14 -0.67 -3.79
N ALA A 50 5.10 -0.59 -2.86
CA ALA A 50 5.93 0.60 -2.67
C ALA A 50 6.74 0.95 -3.93
N GLU A 51 7.34 -0.05 -4.58
CA GLU A 51 8.04 0.10 -5.86
C GLU A 51 7.13 0.69 -6.94
N ILE A 52 5.94 0.10 -7.15
CA ILE A 52 4.99 0.58 -8.17
C ILE A 52 4.51 2.00 -7.85
N ALA A 53 4.23 2.31 -6.58
CA ALA A 53 3.82 3.65 -6.16
C ALA A 53 4.92 4.69 -6.40
N LYS A 54 6.17 4.36 -6.05
CA LYS A 54 7.34 5.21 -6.26
C LYS A 54 7.58 5.47 -7.75
N GLU A 55 7.58 4.42 -8.57
CA GLU A 55 7.74 4.51 -10.03
C GLU A 55 6.68 5.40 -10.68
N ARG A 56 5.46 5.39 -10.13
CA ARG A 56 4.33 6.21 -10.61
C ARG A 56 4.26 7.60 -9.98
N GLY A 57 5.21 7.97 -9.11
CA GLY A 57 5.23 9.27 -8.43
C GLY A 57 4.06 9.48 -7.47
N LEU A 58 3.51 8.41 -6.89
CA LEU A 58 2.37 8.46 -5.99
C LEU A 58 2.85 8.57 -4.53
N PRO A 59 2.30 9.50 -3.73
CA PRO A 59 2.84 9.81 -2.41
C PRO A 59 2.46 8.79 -1.32
N VAL A 60 1.39 8.03 -1.54
CA VAL A 60 0.84 7.08 -0.56
C VAL A 60 0.35 5.84 -1.29
N PHE A 61 0.55 4.68 -0.70
CA PHE A 61 -0.10 3.45 -1.13
C PHE A 61 -0.79 2.74 0.04
N GLY A 62 -1.76 1.88 -0.28
CA GLY A 62 -2.44 1.03 0.68
C GLY A 62 -2.57 -0.39 0.15
N ILE A 63 -2.48 -1.35 1.05
CA ILE A 63 -2.83 -2.74 0.73
C ILE A 63 -4.23 -3.04 1.27
N GLN A 64 -5.14 -3.42 0.38
CA GLN A 64 -6.49 -3.90 0.70
C GLN A 64 -6.60 -5.38 0.38
N TYR A 65 -7.53 -6.07 1.06
CA TYR A 65 -7.89 -7.45 0.81
C TYR A 65 -6.67 -8.37 0.60
N TYR A 66 -5.72 -8.21 1.52
CA TYR A 66 -4.45 -8.94 1.64
C TYR A 66 -3.43 -8.76 0.50
N GLY A 67 -3.79 -8.18 -0.64
CA GLY A 67 -2.89 -8.13 -1.78
C GLY A 67 -3.25 -7.15 -2.89
N GLU A 68 -4.28 -6.33 -2.74
CA GLU A 68 -4.61 -5.28 -3.70
C GLU A 68 -3.86 -4.01 -3.33
N CYS A 69 -3.01 -3.57 -4.25
CA CYS A 69 -2.21 -2.37 -4.12
C CYS A 69 -3.00 -1.18 -4.66
N TRP A 70 -3.44 -0.31 -3.76
CA TRP A 70 -4.24 0.88 -4.04
C TRP A 70 -3.45 2.16 -3.78
N SER A 71 -3.78 3.24 -4.47
CA SER A 71 -3.17 4.56 -4.29
C SER A 71 -4.10 5.66 -4.85
N GLY A 72 -3.57 6.87 -5.02
CA GLY A 72 -4.25 8.02 -5.61
C GLY A 72 -3.32 9.23 -5.62
N LEU A 73 -3.58 10.19 -6.52
CA LEU A 73 -2.80 11.43 -6.58
C LEU A 73 -2.98 12.29 -5.32
N ASP A 74 -4.19 12.33 -4.78
CA ASP A 74 -4.54 13.08 -3.55
C ASP A 74 -4.52 12.19 -2.29
N ALA A 75 -3.83 11.04 -2.37
CA ALA A 75 -3.90 10.01 -1.34
C ALA A 75 -3.41 10.48 0.04
N GLU A 76 -2.52 11.48 0.12
CA GLU A 76 -2.10 12.08 1.40
C GLU A 76 -3.25 12.73 2.18
N ASN A 77 -4.29 13.21 1.48
CA ASN A 77 -5.44 13.87 2.08
C ASN A 77 -6.65 12.94 2.23
N THR A 78 -6.71 11.86 1.45
CA THR A 78 -7.91 11.01 1.36
C THR A 78 -7.79 9.66 2.08
N TYR A 79 -6.57 9.17 2.35
CA TYR A 79 -6.36 7.80 2.86
C TYR A 79 -7.11 7.47 4.16
N ASN A 80 -7.33 8.47 5.01
CA ASN A 80 -7.92 8.32 6.34
C ASN A 80 -9.35 8.88 6.43
N LYS A 81 -10.00 9.25 5.31
CA LYS A 81 -11.28 9.96 5.31
C LYS A 81 -12.44 9.22 5.97
N TYR A 82 -12.34 7.89 6.11
CA TYR A 82 -13.34 7.05 6.79
C TYR A 82 -12.95 6.66 8.23
N GLY A 83 -11.84 7.20 8.72
CA GLY A 83 -11.32 6.95 10.06
C GLY A 83 -10.54 5.63 10.20
N PRO A 84 -9.96 5.42 11.39
CA PRO A 84 -9.13 4.26 11.68
C PRO A 84 -9.93 2.95 11.69
N SER A 85 -9.24 1.84 11.43
CA SER A 85 -9.76 0.48 11.48
C SER A 85 -8.84 -0.43 12.29
N GLY A 86 -9.39 -1.47 12.91
CA GLY A 86 -8.62 -2.59 13.47
C GLY A 86 -8.51 -3.78 12.50
N ASN A 87 -9.10 -3.68 11.31
CA ASN A 87 -9.25 -4.78 10.36
C ASN A 87 -8.04 -4.93 9.42
N CYS A 88 -6.84 -4.85 9.99
CA CYS A 88 -5.58 -5.10 9.30
C CYS A 88 -4.81 -6.24 9.98
N TRP A 89 -3.84 -6.81 9.28
CA TRP A 89 -3.00 -7.89 9.77
C TRP A 89 -1.66 -7.87 9.03
N ASN A 90 -0.54 -7.95 9.74
CA ASN A 90 0.81 -8.02 9.16
C ASN A 90 1.10 -6.98 8.06
N GLY A 91 0.73 -5.71 8.29
CA GLY A 91 0.98 -4.62 7.34
C GLY A 91 0.06 -4.59 6.12
N VAL A 92 -1.00 -5.39 6.10
CA VAL A 92 -2.01 -5.38 5.03
C VAL A 92 -3.41 -5.20 5.58
N GLY A 93 -4.28 -4.57 4.79
CA GLY A 93 -5.70 -4.46 5.09
C GLY A 93 -6.47 -5.71 4.69
N LYS A 94 -7.51 -6.04 5.44
CA LYS A 94 -8.49 -7.06 5.08
C LYS A 94 -9.55 -6.46 4.13
N GLU A 95 -10.71 -7.08 4.00
CA GLU A 95 -11.81 -6.54 3.20
C GLU A 95 -12.22 -5.13 3.68
N LYS A 96 -12.42 -4.19 2.75
CA LYS A 96 -12.83 -2.78 2.98
C LYS A 96 -11.97 -2.02 4.00
N THR A 97 -10.69 -2.31 4.04
CA THR A 97 -9.72 -1.62 4.89
C THR A 97 -8.39 -1.59 4.18
N ASN A 98 -7.70 -0.45 4.24
CA ASN A 98 -6.35 -0.29 3.73
C ASN A 98 -5.38 -0.23 4.91
N TYR A 99 -4.29 -1.01 4.86
CA TYR A 99 -3.10 -0.65 5.63
C TYR A 99 -2.25 0.26 4.75
N VAL A 100 -1.99 1.47 5.23
CA VAL A 100 -1.51 2.60 4.42
C VAL A 100 -0.08 2.94 4.78
N TYR A 101 0.69 3.30 3.75
CA TYR A 101 2.09 3.68 3.81
C TYR A 101 2.33 4.96 3.03
N LYS A 102 3.24 5.80 3.54
CA LYS A 102 3.77 6.97 2.84
C LYS A 102 5.08 6.62 2.14
N ILE A 103 5.21 7.00 0.88
CA ILE A 103 6.45 6.94 0.07
C ILE A 103 7.38 8.10 0.41
#